data_AF-W7J9Q2-F1
#
_entry.id   AF-W7J9Q2-F1
#
_cell.length_a   1.000
_cell.length_b   1.000
_cell.length_c   1.000
_cell.angle_alpha   90.00
_cell.angle_beta   90.00
_cell.angle_gamma   90.00
#
_symmetry.space_group_name_H-M   'P 1'
#
loop_
_entity.id
_entity.type
_entity.pdbx_description
1 polymer ?
#
loop_
_entity_poly.entity_id
_entity_poly.type
_entity_poly.pdbx_seq_one_letter_code
_entity_poly.pdbx_strand_id
1 'polypeptide(L)'
;MERLNGIVKQVISADTYVLIGAKKGGVSQERQINLACLQCPRLFMKSQNTEKVEEPLAWESREFIRKMIIGKNVSFCLEYTYNNRQFCSVFYEEQNLGILLLEKGYATLVSNKNVKSSVYADLEPYYVQAKERKVGIFGNNIKSYVRNIVYCYNDKNENKKVYDLFVNRRLKCVVEHIRDGANFRVYAEKEAANEKREVLVSTNNNNNNNNNNNSGEKNKKNKKNKNNNNNNNIDNTELNGMIEEDTGNSKKKMKNKNKKKTNEDENAESNLNPNEKYLTMYYFSFSLCGIIVDMFKKEMVDNEETVKEELYAMETKRFVESRLLNRDIEIEIKHIDNNFNLYANIYYKLGNICTLLLKSGYAYINEYTIKFVPNPIEYKKALDEAIQLRKKKWTNYTEKEIDYEKEYFSRVIEVLYGDVIIIDYKNEERRLYLASIKCEKHNNTDIKLNTLCLMAKDCLKSQIAGEQIKIVTEYVKTPQSNSDGYIPQCSDDKGRMHFVNLNK
;
A
#
# COMPACT_ATOMS: atom_id res chain seq x y z
N MET A 1 -27.49 25.38 16.88
CA MET A 1 -27.83 24.10 16.22
C MET A 1 -27.21 22.97 17.02
N GLU A 2 -27.86 21.81 17.07
CA GLU A 2 -27.33 20.63 17.76
C GLU A 2 -26.08 20.10 17.03
N ARG A 3 -25.02 19.79 17.77
CA ARG A 3 -23.81 19.16 17.25
C ARG A 3 -23.98 17.64 17.30
N LEU A 4 -23.84 17.00 16.15
CA LEU A 4 -23.75 15.54 16.05
C LEU A 4 -22.29 15.12 16.16
N ASN A 5 -22.03 13.89 16.59
CA ASN A 5 -20.69 13.31 16.68
C ASN A 5 -20.52 12.15 15.70
N GLY A 6 -19.30 11.95 15.21
CA GLY A 6 -18.96 10.83 14.32
C GLY A 6 -17.46 10.58 14.24
N ILE A 7 -17.09 9.33 13.99
CA ILE A 7 -15.69 8.93 13.80
C ILE A 7 -15.31 9.11 12.33
N VAL A 8 -14.20 9.80 12.05
CA VAL A 8 -13.74 9.99 10.67
C VAL A 8 -13.20 8.66 10.10
N LYS A 9 -13.93 8.11 9.13
CA LYS A 9 -13.53 6.90 8.38
C LYS A 9 -12.52 7.22 7.30
N GLN A 10 -12.78 8.28 6.54
CA GLN A 10 -12.04 8.63 5.33
C GLN A 10 -12.01 10.15 5.17
N VAL A 11 -10.88 10.67 4.69
CA VAL A 11 -10.73 12.05 4.23
C VAL A 11 -10.59 12.00 2.71
N ILE A 12 -11.67 12.33 2.00
CA ILE A 12 -11.71 12.29 0.52
C ILE A 12 -10.90 13.47 -0.03
N SER A 13 -11.14 14.65 0.51
CA SER A 13 -10.38 15.89 0.28
C SER A 13 -10.36 16.68 1.58
N ALA A 14 -9.57 17.75 1.64
CA ALA A 14 -9.48 18.57 2.84
C ALA A 14 -10.83 19.17 3.29
N ASP A 15 -11.81 19.29 2.40
CA ASP A 15 -13.18 19.76 2.65
C ASP A 15 -14.26 18.66 2.66
N THR A 16 -13.92 17.39 2.46
CA THR A 16 -14.93 16.31 2.31
C THR A 16 -14.55 15.06 3.09
N TYR A 17 -15.41 14.65 4.02
CA TYR A 17 -15.15 13.57 4.95
C TYR A 17 -16.25 12.51 4.93
N VAL A 18 -15.88 11.26 5.19
CA VAL A 18 -16.83 10.18 5.49
C VAL A 18 -16.76 9.90 6.98
N LEU A 19 -17.89 10.09 7.66
CA LEU A 19 -18.04 9.82 9.08
C LEU A 19 -18.79 8.51 9.29
N ILE A 20 -18.43 7.80 10.36
CA ILE A 20 -19.17 6.66 10.87
C ILE A 20 -19.89 7.08 12.16
N GLY A 21 -21.20 6.84 12.18
CA GLY A 21 -22.07 7.10 13.34
C GLY A 21 -22.53 5.82 14.03
N ALA A 22 -23.72 5.89 14.64
CA ALA A 22 -24.34 4.79 15.36
C ALA A 22 -24.47 3.50 14.51
N LYS A 23 -24.42 2.35 15.19
CA LYS A 23 -24.69 1.05 14.57
C LYS A 23 -26.20 0.82 14.47
N LYS A 24 -26.68 0.47 13.28
CA LYS A 24 -28.05 0.00 13.04
C LYS A 24 -27.97 -1.43 12.52
N GLY A 25 -28.53 -2.39 13.28
CA GLY A 25 -28.42 -3.82 12.94
C GLY A 25 -26.97 -4.34 12.92
N GLY A 26 -26.10 -3.84 13.80
CA GLY A 26 -24.68 -4.20 13.85
C GLY A 26 -23.79 -3.50 12.81
N VAL A 27 -24.38 -2.86 11.79
CA VAL A 27 -23.66 -2.11 10.76
C VAL A 27 -23.58 -0.63 11.12
N SER A 28 -22.37 -0.09 11.18
CA SER A 28 -22.17 1.33 11.42
C SER A 28 -22.64 2.16 10.23
N GLN A 29 -23.45 3.20 10.48
CA GLN A 29 -23.97 4.07 9.42
C GLN A 29 -22.89 5.03 8.94
N GLU A 30 -22.73 5.14 7.62
CA GLU A 30 -21.77 6.04 6.98
C GLU A 30 -22.49 7.30 6.49
N ARG A 31 -21.86 8.46 6.71
CA ARG A 31 -22.35 9.75 6.23
C ARG A 31 -21.20 10.54 5.62
N GLN A 32 -21.30 10.84 4.33
CA GLN A 32 -20.39 11.78 3.70
C GLN A 32 -20.87 13.21 3.93
N ILE A 33 -19.97 14.07 4.41
CA ILE A 33 -20.22 15.49 4.65
C ILE A 33 -19.19 16.35 3.91
N ASN A 34 -19.57 17.58 3.57
CA ASN A 34 -18.71 18.58 2.95
C ASN A 34 -18.62 19.78 3.90
N LEU A 35 -17.50 20.49 3.92
CA LEU A 35 -17.40 21.73 4.69
C LEU A 35 -18.26 22.82 4.04
N ALA A 36 -19.06 23.50 4.87
CA ALA A 36 -19.89 24.61 4.43
C ALA A 36 -19.04 25.77 3.92
N CYS A 37 -19.48 26.37 2.81
CA CYS A 37 -18.86 27.56 2.18
C CYS A 37 -17.38 27.44 1.78
N LEU A 38 -16.80 26.24 1.76
CA LEU A 38 -15.39 26.06 1.42
C LEU A 38 -15.20 25.21 0.16
N GLN A 39 -14.12 25.51 -0.56
CA GLN A 39 -13.60 24.68 -1.63
C GLN A 39 -12.08 24.52 -1.47
N CYS A 40 -11.63 23.29 -1.27
CA CYS A 40 -10.22 22.95 -1.21
C CYS A 40 -9.67 22.55 -2.59
N PRO A 41 -8.34 22.64 -2.81
CA PRO A 41 -7.71 22.15 -4.03
C PRO A 41 -8.00 20.67 -4.28
N ARG A 42 -8.26 20.33 -5.54
CA ARG A 42 -8.65 19.00 -6.00
C ARG A 42 -7.44 18.10 -6.19
N LEU A 43 -7.48 16.93 -5.56
CA LEU A 43 -6.51 15.86 -5.80
C LEU A 43 -6.60 15.36 -7.24
N PHE A 44 -5.51 14.75 -7.68
CA PHE A 44 -5.51 13.99 -8.92
C PHE A 44 -6.63 12.93 -8.93
N MET A 45 -7.27 12.76 -10.10
CA MET A 45 -8.23 11.67 -10.33
C MET A 45 -8.04 11.08 -11.73
N LYS A 46 -7.82 9.76 -11.82
CA LYS A 46 -7.82 9.01 -13.08
C LYS A 46 -8.89 7.94 -13.05
N SER A 47 -9.85 8.07 -13.96
CA SER A 47 -10.84 7.05 -14.31
C SER A 47 -10.61 6.59 -15.75
N GLN A 48 -11.39 5.61 -16.22
CA GLN A 48 -11.30 5.14 -17.61
C GLN A 48 -11.55 6.27 -18.63
N ASN A 49 -12.38 7.27 -18.28
CA ASN A 49 -12.86 8.29 -19.21
C ASN A 49 -12.44 9.71 -18.83
N THR A 50 -11.75 9.90 -17.70
CA THR A 50 -11.43 11.24 -17.18
C THR A 50 -10.11 11.22 -16.43
N GLU A 51 -9.19 12.07 -16.86
CA GLU A 51 -7.96 12.39 -16.14
C GLU A 51 -8.02 13.85 -15.71
N LYS A 52 -8.09 14.08 -14.40
CA LYS A 52 -8.03 15.42 -13.81
C LYS A 52 -6.68 15.56 -13.12
N VAL A 53 -5.93 16.55 -13.58
CA VAL A 53 -4.65 16.94 -12.99
C VAL A 53 -4.88 17.46 -11.57
N GLU A 54 -3.91 17.18 -10.70
CA GLU A 54 -3.92 17.68 -9.32
C GLU A 54 -3.76 19.19 -9.27
N GLU A 55 -4.59 19.85 -8.48
CA GLU A 55 -4.43 21.28 -8.19
C GLU A 55 -3.31 21.48 -7.16
N PRO A 56 -2.54 22.58 -7.24
CA PRO A 56 -1.52 22.92 -6.25
C PRO A 56 -2.02 22.83 -4.80
N LEU A 57 -1.21 22.25 -3.92
CA LEU A 57 -1.49 22.06 -2.48
C LEU A 57 -2.66 21.11 -2.15
N ALA A 58 -3.21 20.38 -3.12
CA ALA A 58 -4.27 19.41 -2.86
C ALA A 58 -3.83 18.27 -1.94
N TRP A 59 -2.61 17.76 -2.14
CA TRP A 59 -2.07 16.72 -1.27
C TRP A 59 -1.75 17.24 0.13
N GLU A 60 -1.09 18.38 0.22
CA GLU A 60 -0.66 19.01 1.47
C GLU A 60 -1.87 19.36 2.35
N SER A 61 -2.90 19.96 1.76
CA SER A 61 -4.14 20.29 2.47
C SER A 61 -4.87 19.04 2.98
N ARG A 62 -4.97 17.99 2.15
CA ARG A 62 -5.57 16.72 2.56
C ARG A 62 -4.76 16.05 3.66
N GLU A 63 -3.45 15.95 3.51
CA GLU A 63 -2.57 15.29 4.48
C GLU A 63 -2.56 15.99 5.82
N PHE A 64 -2.61 17.33 5.82
CA PHE A 64 -2.75 18.13 7.03
C PHE A 64 -3.99 17.73 7.83
N ILE A 65 -5.17 17.70 7.19
CA ILE A 65 -6.41 17.30 7.85
C ILE A 65 -6.41 15.80 8.18
N ARG A 66 -6.02 14.93 7.23
CA ARG A 66 -6.00 13.48 7.42
C ARG A 66 -5.21 13.09 8.66
N LYS A 67 -3.99 13.60 8.81
CA LYS A 67 -3.13 13.30 9.97
C LYS A 67 -3.73 13.78 11.29
N MET A 68 -4.52 14.84 11.26
CA MET A 68 -5.19 15.41 12.43
C MET A 68 -6.43 14.59 12.84
N ILE A 69 -7.32 14.25 11.89
CA ILE A 69 -8.67 13.76 12.23
C ILE A 69 -8.94 12.30 11.87
N ILE A 70 -8.09 11.60 11.11
CA ILE A 70 -8.41 10.22 10.68
C ILE A 70 -8.55 9.27 11.87
N GLY A 71 -9.68 8.55 11.93
CA GLY A 71 -10.01 7.67 13.06
C GLY A 71 -10.33 8.39 14.36
N LYS A 72 -10.44 9.72 14.36
CA LYS A 72 -10.82 10.53 15.52
C LYS A 72 -12.32 10.84 15.51
N ASN A 73 -12.84 11.17 16.69
CA ASN A 73 -14.20 11.66 16.83
C ASN A 73 -14.22 13.17 16.53
N VAL A 74 -15.13 13.59 15.66
CA VAL A 74 -15.38 15.00 15.31
C VAL A 74 -16.83 15.32 15.62
N SER A 75 -17.10 16.57 15.99
CA SER A 75 -18.45 17.09 16.09
C SER A 75 -18.79 17.93 14.86
N PHE A 76 -20.05 17.94 14.43
CA PHE A 76 -20.46 18.69 13.25
C PHE A 76 -21.91 19.17 13.34
N CYS A 77 -22.18 20.31 12.71
CA CYS A 77 -23.53 20.89 12.53
C CYS A 77 -23.87 20.94 11.05
N LEU A 78 -25.06 20.47 10.68
CA LEU A 78 -25.58 20.65 9.32
C LEU A 78 -25.98 22.11 9.12
N GLU A 79 -25.36 22.78 8.16
CA GLU A 79 -25.65 24.18 7.84
C GLU A 79 -26.68 24.28 6.73
N TYR A 80 -26.49 23.49 5.67
CA TYR A 80 -27.42 23.41 4.56
C TYR A 80 -27.27 22.12 3.75
N THR A 81 -28.30 21.82 2.97
CA THR A 81 -28.28 20.74 1.98
C THR A 81 -28.43 21.34 0.59
N TYR A 82 -27.59 20.92 -0.35
CA TYR A 82 -27.65 21.36 -1.74
C TYR A 82 -27.27 20.21 -2.68
N ASN A 83 -28.07 19.96 -3.72
CA ASN A 83 -27.89 18.84 -4.66
C ASN A 83 -27.67 17.49 -3.95
N ASN A 84 -28.52 17.18 -2.95
CA ASN A 84 -28.44 15.99 -2.10
C ASN A 84 -27.11 15.81 -1.34
N ARG A 85 -26.30 16.87 -1.24
CA ARG A 85 -25.08 16.89 -0.43
C ARG A 85 -25.29 17.72 0.81
N GLN A 86 -24.79 17.22 1.94
CA GLN A 86 -24.81 17.88 3.22
C GLN A 86 -23.55 18.72 3.39
N PHE A 87 -23.74 20.00 3.76
CA PHE A 87 -22.68 20.95 4.03
C PHE A 87 -22.72 21.33 5.50
N CYS A 88 -21.60 21.16 6.19
CA CYS A 88 -21.52 21.20 7.63
C CYS A 88 -20.37 22.09 8.11
N SER A 89 -20.56 22.70 9.29
CA SER A 89 -19.45 23.16 10.12
C SER A 89 -18.91 21.96 10.90
N VAL A 90 -17.61 21.70 10.86
CA VAL A 90 -16.97 20.52 11.49
C VAL A 90 -15.91 20.96 12.47
N PHE A 91 -15.88 20.31 13.63
CA PHE A 91 -15.01 20.66 14.74
C PHE A 91 -14.23 19.43 15.23
N TYR A 92 -12.95 19.63 15.53
CA TYR A 92 -12.11 18.66 16.22
C TYR A 92 -11.48 19.35 17.42
N GLU A 93 -11.65 18.78 18.63
CA GLU A 93 -11.18 19.38 19.88
C GLU A 93 -11.61 20.86 20.01
N GLU A 94 -12.89 21.13 19.73
CA GLU A 94 -13.52 22.47 19.69
C GLU A 94 -13.01 23.44 18.61
N GLN A 95 -11.96 23.08 17.85
CA GLN A 95 -11.47 23.89 16.75
C GLN A 95 -12.29 23.68 15.48
N ASN A 96 -12.77 24.77 14.88
CA ASN A 96 -13.46 24.73 13.58
C ASN A 96 -12.45 24.43 12.46
N LEU A 97 -12.63 23.28 11.79
CA LEU A 97 -11.73 22.84 10.73
C LEU A 97 -11.75 23.76 9.50
N GLY A 98 -12.88 24.40 9.22
CA GLY A 98 -13.00 25.33 8.11
C GLY A 98 -12.17 26.60 8.32
N ILE A 99 -12.20 27.15 9.53
CA ILE A 99 -11.34 28.27 9.93
C ILE A 99 -9.87 27.87 9.81
N LEU A 100 -9.50 26.71 10.36
CA LEU A 100 -8.13 26.22 10.33
C LEU A 100 -7.59 26.04 8.90
N LEU A 101 -8.41 25.54 7.98
CA LEU A 101 -8.04 25.42 6.56
C LEU A 101 -7.84 26.78 5.90
N LEU A 102 -8.68 27.77 6.20
CA LEU A 102 -8.52 29.13 5.68
C LEU A 102 -7.24 29.78 6.22
N GLU A 103 -6.97 29.67 7.52
CA GLU A 103 -5.76 30.23 8.15
C GLU A 103 -4.46 29.67 7.54
N LYS A 104 -4.48 28.41 7.08
CA LYS A 104 -3.36 27.78 6.37
C LYS A 104 -3.33 28.11 4.86
N GLY A 105 -4.34 28.78 4.33
CA GLY A 105 -4.49 29.03 2.90
C GLY A 105 -4.77 27.76 2.10
N TYR A 106 -5.48 26.80 2.68
CA TYR A 106 -5.81 25.52 2.04
C TYR A 106 -7.21 25.45 1.45
N ALA A 107 -7.98 26.55 1.51
CA ALA A 107 -9.32 26.62 0.96
C ALA A 107 -9.62 28.01 0.40
N THR A 108 -10.51 28.06 -0.60
CA THR A 108 -11.20 29.28 -1.01
C THR A 108 -12.61 29.32 -0.41
N LEU A 109 -13.12 30.53 -0.24
CA LEU A 109 -14.48 30.75 0.24
C LEU A 109 -15.46 30.80 -0.94
N VAL A 110 -16.53 30.01 -0.86
CA VAL A 110 -17.55 29.86 -1.90
C VAL A 110 -18.92 30.19 -1.33
N SER A 111 -19.66 31.09 -1.99
CA SER A 111 -21.05 31.39 -1.68
C SER A 111 -21.99 30.62 -2.61
N ASN A 112 -23.10 30.15 -2.06
CA ASN A 112 -24.21 29.63 -2.85
C ASN A 112 -25.40 30.57 -2.69
N LYS A 113 -25.71 31.35 -3.73
CA LYS A 113 -26.79 32.34 -3.71
C LYS A 113 -28.17 31.74 -3.42
N ASN A 114 -28.34 30.44 -3.66
CA ASN A 114 -29.60 29.72 -3.42
C ASN A 114 -29.75 29.23 -1.97
N VAL A 115 -28.75 29.46 -1.12
CA VAL A 115 -28.72 29.02 0.26
C VAL A 115 -28.48 30.23 1.17
N LYS A 116 -29.37 30.44 2.14
CA LYS A 116 -29.15 31.42 3.20
C LYS A 116 -28.37 30.75 4.34
N SER A 117 -27.14 31.19 4.57
CA SER A 117 -26.30 30.73 5.69
C SER A 117 -25.41 31.88 6.17
N SER A 118 -25.26 32.03 7.49
CA SER A 118 -24.35 33.01 8.10
C SER A 118 -22.88 32.58 8.04
N VAL A 119 -22.63 31.29 7.79
CA VAL A 119 -21.28 30.69 7.83
C VAL A 119 -20.30 31.39 6.90
N TYR A 120 -20.74 31.87 5.74
CA TYR A 120 -19.88 32.63 4.84
C TYR A 120 -19.29 33.87 5.53
N ALA A 121 -20.15 34.66 6.19
CA ALA A 121 -19.74 35.88 6.88
C ALA A 121 -18.82 35.57 8.07
N ASP A 122 -19.07 34.46 8.78
CA ASP A 122 -18.24 34.02 9.89
C ASP A 122 -16.82 33.58 9.44
N LEU A 123 -16.69 33.06 8.22
CA LEU A 123 -15.42 32.58 7.65
C LEU A 123 -14.65 33.64 6.85
N GLU A 124 -15.33 34.69 6.36
CA GLU A 124 -14.74 35.74 5.51
C GLU A 124 -13.50 36.43 6.11
N PRO A 125 -13.45 36.81 7.40
CA PRO A 125 -12.27 37.45 7.98
C PRO A 125 -10.99 36.60 7.86
N TYR A 126 -11.10 35.29 8.06
CA TYR A 126 -9.97 34.36 7.98
C TYR A 126 -9.47 34.18 6.54
N TYR A 127 -10.40 34.16 5.57
CA TYR A 127 -10.08 34.12 4.15
C TYR A 127 -9.35 35.37 3.67
N VAL A 128 -9.82 36.57 4.08
CA VAL A 128 -9.16 37.85 3.76
C VAL A 128 -7.76 37.88 4.36
N GLN A 129 -7.60 37.50 5.61
CA GLN A 129 -6.30 37.45 6.27
C GLN A 129 -5.32 36.48 5.57
N ALA A 130 -5.80 35.32 5.11
CA ALA A 130 -4.97 34.36 4.39
C ALA A 130 -4.45 34.92 3.04
N LYS A 131 -5.29 35.68 2.33
CA LYS A 131 -4.91 36.38 1.09
C LYS A 131 -3.88 37.47 1.34
N GLU A 132 -4.11 38.31 2.34
CA GLU A 132 -3.17 39.38 2.72
C GLU A 132 -1.80 38.83 3.08
N ARG A 133 -1.76 37.71 3.82
CA ARG A 133 -0.52 37.01 4.20
C ARG A 133 0.09 36.19 3.06
N LYS A 134 -0.61 36.00 1.94
CA LYS A 134 -0.19 35.18 0.79
C LYS A 134 0.23 33.76 1.20
N VAL A 135 -0.56 33.12 2.08
CA VAL A 135 -0.31 31.75 2.56
C VAL A 135 -1.00 30.71 1.68
N GLY A 136 -0.43 29.50 1.64
CA GLY A 136 -0.99 28.37 0.92
C GLY A 136 -1.26 28.69 -0.56
N ILE A 137 -2.50 28.48 -1.01
CA ILE A 137 -2.93 28.69 -2.40
C ILE A 137 -2.84 30.15 -2.87
N PHE A 138 -2.70 31.11 -1.94
CA PHE A 138 -2.51 32.52 -2.25
C PHE A 138 -1.03 32.93 -2.33
N GLY A 139 -0.11 31.99 -2.09
CA GLY A 139 1.32 32.20 -2.18
C GLY A 139 1.87 32.15 -3.61
N ASN A 140 3.17 32.38 -3.73
CA ASN A 140 3.89 32.26 -4.99
C ASN A 140 4.46 30.84 -5.16
N ASN A 141 4.79 30.45 -6.40
CA ASN A 141 5.44 29.17 -6.71
C ASN A 141 4.68 27.92 -6.25
N ILE A 142 3.35 27.98 -6.12
CA ILE A 142 2.54 26.85 -5.64
C ILE A 142 2.58 25.62 -6.55
N LYS A 143 2.96 25.77 -7.83
CA LYS A 143 3.02 24.66 -8.79
C LYS A 143 3.98 23.54 -8.39
N SER A 144 5.04 23.83 -7.62
CA SER A 144 5.98 22.81 -7.14
C SER A 144 5.37 21.81 -6.13
N TYR A 145 4.18 22.10 -5.61
CA TYR A 145 3.41 21.23 -4.72
C TYR A 145 2.52 20.23 -5.46
N VAL A 146 2.42 20.32 -6.79
CA VAL A 146 1.75 19.28 -7.60
C VAL A 146 2.62 18.03 -7.59
N ARG A 147 2.08 16.86 -7.24
CA ARG A 147 2.89 15.63 -7.19
C ARG A 147 3.14 15.06 -8.58
N ASN A 148 4.31 14.44 -8.75
CA ASN A 148 4.53 13.52 -9.86
C ASN A 148 4.05 12.13 -9.43
N ILE A 149 2.92 11.67 -9.96
CA ILE A 149 2.33 10.39 -9.56
C ILE A 149 2.60 9.33 -10.62
N VAL A 150 3.32 8.28 -10.24
CA VAL A 150 3.58 7.10 -11.08
C VAL A 150 2.46 6.09 -10.88
N TYR A 151 1.62 5.89 -11.89
CA TYR A 151 0.47 4.98 -11.86
C TYR A 151 0.86 3.57 -12.29
N CYS A 152 0.75 2.59 -11.40
CA CYS A 152 1.16 1.22 -11.72
C CYS A 152 0.01 0.21 -11.66
N TYR A 153 -1.14 0.56 -11.09
CA TYR A 153 -2.17 -0.44 -10.77
C TYR A 153 -2.96 -1.03 -11.95
N ASN A 154 -2.86 -0.46 -13.16
CA ASN A 154 -3.57 -0.89 -14.36
C ASN A 154 -2.64 -1.33 -15.51
N ASP A 155 -1.33 -1.19 -15.33
CA ASP A 155 -0.34 -1.67 -16.29
C ASP A 155 0.53 -2.73 -15.60
N LYS A 156 0.39 -3.97 -16.06
CA LYS A 156 1.12 -5.12 -15.52
C LYS A 156 2.64 -4.91 -15.58
N ASN A 157 3.14 -4.21 -16.61
CA ASN A 157 4.57 -3.94 -16.76
C ASN A 157 5.07 -2.92 -15.73
N GLU A 158 4.22 -1.98 -15.30
CA GLU A 158 4.58 -1.01 -14.26
C GLU A 158 4.66 -1.65 -12.87
N ASN A 159 3.82 -2.66 -12.56
CA ASN A 159 3.95 -3.42 -11.32
C ASN A 159 5.30 -4.15 -11.24
N LYS A 160 5.85 -4.63 -12.36
CA LYS A 160 7.19 -5.21 -12.40
C LYS A 160 8.26 -4.19 -12.01
N LYS A 161 8.18 -2.96 -12.52
CA LYS A 161 9.09 -1.86 -12.13
C LYS A 161 8.98 -1.53 -10.64
N VAL A 162 7.77 -1.47 -10.09
CA VAL A 162 7.55 -1.26 -8.65
C VAL A 162 8.20 -2.38 -7.83
N TYR A 163 8.01 -3.63 -8.25
CA TYR A 163 8.66 -4.77 -7.62
C TYR A 163 10.18 -4.64 -7.65
N ASP A 164 10.78 -4.42 -8.81
CA ASP A 164 12.23 -4.34 -8.97
C ASP A 164 12.84 -3.17 -8.17
N LEU A 165 12.09 -2.06 -8.02
CA LEU A 165 12.51 -0.91 -7.23
C LEU A 165 12.43 -1.14 -5.72
N PHE A 166 11.42 -1.86 -5.23
CA PHE A 166 11.05 -1.85 -3.81
C PHE A 166 10.97 -3.22 -3.13
N VAL A 167 11.24 -4.32 -3.82
CA VAL A 167 11.25 -5.66 -3.23
C VAL A 167 12.15 -5.70 -1.98
N ASN A 168 11.63 -6.30 -0.91
CA ASN A 168 12.27 -6.41 0.41
C ASN A 168 12.68 -5.08 1.06
N ARG A 169 12.09 -3.94 0.65
CA ARG A 169 12.27 -2.64 1.31
C ARG A 169 11.07 -2.31 2.18
N ARG A 170 11.30 -1.62 3.30
CA ARG A 170 10.23 -0.99 4.09
C ARG A 170 9.82 0.31 3.44
N LEU A 171 8.57 0.37 3.00
CA LEU A 171 8.00 1.55 2.37
C LEU A 171 6.95 2.16 3.27
N LYS A 172 7.03 3.47 3.47
CA LYS A 172 5.96 4.25 4.10
C LYS A 172 4.88 4.55 3.06
N CYS A 173 3.65 4.19 3.38
CA CYS A 173 2.53 4.23 2.48
C CYS A 173 1.30 4.86 3.14
N VAL A 174 0.51 5.59 2.37
CA VAL A 174 -0.84 6.00 2.75
C VAL A 174 -1.83 5.07 2.05
N VAL A 175 -2.70 4.41 2.82
CA VAL A 175 -3.75 3.56 2.25
C VAL A 175 -4.82 4.43 1.61
N GLU A 176 -5.00 4.31 0.30
CA GLU A 176 -5.98 5.11 -0.42
C GLU A 176 -7.29 4.34 -0.65
N HIS A 177 -7.20 3.07 -1.04
CA HIS A 177 -8.37 2.21 -1.20
C HIS A 177 -8.14 0.81 -0.67
N ILE A 178 -9.23 0.19 -0.23
CA ILE A 178 -9.32 -1.22 0.11
C ILE A 178 -10.36 -1.80 -0.86
N ARG A 179 -9.91 -2.61 -1.82
CA ARG A 179 -10.82 -3.21 -2.82
C ARG A 179 -11.68 -4.30 -2.18
N ASP A 180 -11.01 -5.14 -1.38
CA ASP A 180 -11.56 -6.19 -0.54
C ASP A 180 -10.68 -6.35 0.72
N GLY A 181 -10.96 -7.36 1.55
CA GLY A 181 -10.23 -7.60 2.80
C GLY A 181 -8.72 -7.86 2.68
N ALA A 182 -8.19 -8.13 1.48
CA ALA A 182 -6.78 -8.46 1.26
C ALA A 182 -6.10 -7.62 0.17
N ASN A 183 -6.85 -6.84 -0.61
CA ASN A 183 -6.33 -6.06 -1.73
C ASN A 183 -6.37 -4.55 -1.47
N PHE A 184 -5.20 -3.92 -1.49
CA PHE A 184 -5.01 -2.51 -1.15
C PHE A 184 -4.54 -1.71 -2.35
N ARG A 185 -4.88 -0.42 -2.38
CA ARG A 185 -4.20 0.61 -3.18
C ARG A 185 -3.57 1.62 -2.27
N VAL A 186 -2.33 1.97 -2.54
CA VAL A 186 -1.54 2.86 -1.69
C VAL A 186 -0.83 3.91 -2.51
N TYR A 187 -0.57 5.05 -1.87
CA TYR A 187 0.49 5.96 -2.28
C TYR A 187 1.74 5.62 -1.48
N ALA A 188 2.83 5.25 -2.15
CA ALA A 188 4.14 5.11 -1.55
C ALA A 188 5.01 6.30 -1.92
N GLU A 189 5.67 6.90 -0.94
CA GLU A 189 6.68 7.91 -1.19
C GLU A 189 7.99 7.22 -1.57
N LYS A 190 8.63 7.66 -2.65
CA LYS A 190 10.03 7.29 -2.89
C LYS A 190 10.84 8.08 -1.89
N GLU A 191 11.50 7.41 -0.93
CA GLU A 191 12.43 8.10 -0.05
C GLU A 191 13.43 8.88 -0.92
N ALA A 192 13.32 10.21 -0.87
CA ALA A 192 14.35 11.07 -1.40
C ALA A 192 15.58 10.84 -0.54
N ALA A 193 16.74 10.64 -1.15
CA ALA A 193 18.01 10.68 -0.43
C ALA A 193 18.11 12.06 0.26
N ASN A 194 17.74 12.15 1.54
CA ASN A 194 17.93 13.31 2.42
C ASN A 194 17.73 14.71 1.81
N GLU A 195 16.61 14.98 1.15
CA GLU A 195 16.25 16.36 0.75
C GLU A 195 14.96 16.78 1.45
N LYS A 196 15.12 17.45 2.60
CA LYS A 196 14.01 18.10 3.31
C LYS A 196 13.42 19.16 2.38
N ARG A 197 12.14 19.02 2.03
CA ARG A 197 11.35 20.13 1.47
C ARG A 197 11.24 21.20 2.56
N GLU A 198 11.73 22.40 2.28
CA GLU A 198 11.47 23.55 3.14
C GLU A 198 9.96 23.84 3.12
N VAL A 199 9.28 23.45 4.19
CA VAL A 199 7.93 23.92 4.45
C VAL A 199 8.08 25.38 4.86
N LEU A 200 7.52 26.30 4.08
CA LEU A 200 7.39 27.72 4.46
C LEU A 200 6.47 27.83 5.68
N VAL A 201 7.01 27.60 6.87
CA VAL A 201 6.42 28.01 8.14
C VAL A 201 7.17 29.26 8.57
N SER A 202 6.60 30.42 8.24
CA SER A 202 7.05 31.70 8.78
C SER A 202 6.81 31.75 10.30
N THR A 203 7.79 31.28 11.06
CA THR A 203 7.88 31.56 12.50
C THR A 203 8.91 32.65 12.68
N ASN A 204 8.46 33.88 12.95
CA ASN A 204 9.32 34.97 13.41
C ASN A 204 9.86 34.61 14.79
N ASN A 205 11.14 34.25 14.89
CA ASN A 205 11.88 34.34 16.13
C ASN A 205 13.11 35.21 15.90
N ASN A 206 13.01 36.46 16.37
CA ASN A 206 14.15 37.32 16.62
C ASN A 206 15.01 36.67 17.70
N ASN A 207 16.26 36.33 17.37
CA ASN A 207 17.33 36.30 18.34
C ASN A 207 18.60 36.82 17.68
N ASN A 208 18.94 38.05 18.05
CA ASN A 208 20.27 38.63 17.88
C ASN A 208 21.29 37.73 18.58
N ASN A 209 22.36 37.36 17.90
CA ASN A 209 23.65 37.23 18.56
C ASN A 209 24.81 37.49 17.62
N ASN A 210 25.76 38.22 18.17
CA ASN A 210 26.86 38.92 17.53
C ASN A 210 27.91 38.00 16.92
N ASN A 211 28.48 38.49 15.82
CA ASN A 211 29.78 38.10 15.29
C ASN A 211 30.88 38.28 16.34
N ASN A 212 31.82 37.33 16.39
CA ASN A 212 33.22 37.66 16.58
C ASN A 212 34.10 36.72 15.77
N ASN A 213 34.97 37.34 14.97
CA ASN A 213 36.04 36.73 14.20
C ASN A 213 37.10 36.12 15.13
N ASN A 214 37.77 35.06 14.66
CA ASN A 214 39.23 35.06 14.58
C ASN A 214 39.80 33.90 13.74
N SER A 215 40.52 34.33 12.69
CA SER A 215 41.78 33.82 12.12
C SER A 215 42.38 32.49 12.58
N GLY A 216 42.82 31.67 11.60
CA GLY A 216 43.75 30.56 11.81
C GLY A 216 44.23 29.92 10.50
N GLU A 217 45.46 30.23 10.14
CA GLU A 217 46.24 29.89 8.94
C GLU A 217 46.51 28.39 8.63
N LYS A 218 46.85 28.16 7.33
CA LYS A 218 47.87 27.22 6.76
C LYS A 218 47.60 25.70 6.79
N ASN A 219 47.59 25.02 5.62
CA ASN A 219 48.81 24.64 4.88
C ASN A 219 48.56 23.85 3.57
N LYS A 220 49.51 24.03 2.64
CA LYS A 220 49.64 23.45 1.29
C LYS A 220 50.10 21.97 1.26
N LYS A 221 49.78 21.27 0.15
CA LYS A 221 50.65 20.39 -0.70
C LYS A 221 49.72 19.72 -1.74
N ASN A 222 49.67 20.01 -3.04
CA ASN A 222 50.64 20.20 -4.14
C ASN A 222 51.16 18.90 -4.79
N LYS A 223 51.16 18.90 -6.14
CA LYS A 223 51.72 17.96 -7.15
C LYS A 223 50.75 16.91 -7.73
N LYS A 224 50.68 16.63 -9.04
CA LYS A 224 51.54 17.02 -10.20
C LYS A 224 50.84 16.67 -11.53
N ASN A 225 50.88 17.61 -12.48
CA ASN A 225 51.29 17.55 -13.89
C ASN A 225 51.19 16.26 -14.74
N LYS A 226 50.61 16.41 -15.94
CA LYS A 226 51.28 16.46 -17.28
C LYS A 226 50.20 16.82 -18.33
N ASN A 227 50.24 17.97 -19.02
CA ASN A 227 50.95 18.29 -20.29
C ASN A 227 50.77 17.20 -21.36
N ASN A 228 50.36 17.45 -22.61
CA ASN A 228 50.71 18.56 -23.51
C ASN A 228 49.79 18.54 -24.77
N ASN A 229 49.51 19.74 -25.33
CA ASN A 229 49.65 20.18 -26.75
C ASN A 229 49.16 19.29 -27.91
N ASN A 230 48.62 19.77 -29.04
CA ASN A 230 48.58 21.09 -29.69
C ASN A 230 47.63 21.02 -30.92
N ASN A 231 47.06 22.17 -31.29
CA ASN A 231 46.86 22.73 -32.65
C ASN A 231 46.31 21.89 -33.83
N ASN A 232 45.29 22.36 -34.54
CA ASN A 232 45.37 23.40 -35.59
C ASN A 232 44.02 23.63 -36.31
N ASN A 233 43.89 24.84 -36.85
CA ASN A 233 42.79 25.43 -37.65
C ASN A 233 42.44 24.67 -38.95
N ILE A 234 41.30 25.02 -39.57
CA ILE A 234 41.22 25.64 -40.92
C ILE A 234 39.77 26.02 -41.27
N ASP A 235 39.64 27.21 -41.86
CA ASP A 235 38.47 27.89 -42.44
C ASP A 235 37.89 27.21 -43.70
N ASN A 236 36.65 27.60 -44.05
CA ASN A 236 36.22 28.16 -45.36
C ASN A 236 34.67 28.12 -45.45
N THR A 237 33.97 29.26 -45.58
CA THR A 237 33.57 29.96 -46.85
C THR A 237 32.84 29.01 -47.83
N GLU A 238 31.73 29.34 -48.51
CA GLU A 238 31.21 30.63 -48.97
C GLU A 238 29.84 30.44 -49.69
N LEU A 239 29.02 31.51 -49.65
CA LEU A 239 28.26 32.16 -50.74
C LEU A 239 27.09 31.52 -51.56
N ASN A 240 26.21 32.47 -51.94
CA ASN A 240 25.21 32.55 -53.02
C ASN A 240 23.77 32.07 -52.72
N GLY A 241 22.70 32.84 -52.95
CA GLY A 241 22.51 34.17 -53.54
C GLY A 241 21.02 34.35 -53.94
N MET A 242 20.50 35.58 -53.82
CA MET A 242 19.57 36.34 -54.72
C MET A 242 18.30 35.65 -55.34
N ILE A 243 17.12 36.24 -55.61
CA ILE A 243 16.55 37.61 -55.71
C ILE A 243 15.01 37.50 -55.99
N GLU A 244 14.23 38.48 -55.49
CA GLU A 244 12.98 39.17 -55.95
C GLU A 244 11.71 38.42 -56.46
N GLU A 245 10.50 38.71 -55.91
CA GLU A 245 9.41 39.65 -56.35
C GLU A 245 8.72 39.22 -57.68
N ASP A 246 7.42 39.33 -57.99
CA ASP A 246 6.33 40.18 -57.49
C ASP A 246 4.95 39.75 -58.09
N THR A 247 3.85 40.30 -57.55
CA THR A 247 2.52 40.61 -58.15
C THR A 247 1.40 39.56 -58.42
N GLY A 248 0.14 39.96 -58.13
CA GLY A 248 -0.98 39.73 -59.07
C GLY A 248 -2.38 39.24 -58.58
N ASN A 249 -3.21 40.17 -58.10
CA ASN A 249 -4.68 40.15 -57.81
C ASN A 249 -5.65 39.32 -58.70
N SER A 250 -6.74 38.74 -58.13
CA SER A 250 -8.18 39.03 -58.48
C SER A 250 -9.29 38.09 -57.89
N LYS A 251 -10.19 38.70 -57.10
CA LYS A 251 -11.69 38.62 -56.98
C LYS A 251 -12.52 37.30 -56.93
N LYS A 252 -13.28 37.21 -55.81
CA LYS A 252 -14.76 37.01 -55.58
C LYS A 252 -15.37 35.62 -55.22
N LYS A 253 -16.01 35.63 -54.01
CA LYS A 253 -17.24 34.92 -53.52
C LYS A 253 -17.13 33.38 -53.36
N MET A 254 -17.54 32.70 -52.28
CA MET A 254 -18.71 32.85 -51.39
C MET A 254 -18.50 32.07 -50.06
N LYS A 255 -19.08 32.62 -48.97
CA LYS A 255 -19.49 32.04 -47.67
C LYS A 255 -18.99 30.63 -47.26
N ASN A 256 -18.26 30.56 -46.14
CA ASN A 256 -18.72 29.78 -44.97
C ASN A 256 -17.99 30.19 -43.68
N LYS A 257 -18.75 30.32 -42.60
CA LYS A 257 -18.25 30.65 -41.25
C LYS A 257 -17.41 29.49 -40.71
N ASN A 258 -16.11 29.70 -40.54
CA ASN A 258 -15.28 28.89 -39.66
C ASN A 258 -14.48 29.81 -38.72
N LYS A 259 -14.64 29.57 -37.41
CA LYS A 259 -13.89 30.21 -36.33
C LYS A 259 -12.39 29.97 -36.55
N LYS A 260 -11.62 31.06 -36.68
CA LYS A 260 -10.16 31.06 -36.51
C LYS A 260 -9.86 30.55 -35.08
N LYS A 261 -9.23 29.38 -34.98
CA LYS A 261 -8.30 29.08 -33.90
C LYS A 261 -7.07 29.96 -34.13
N THR A 262 -6.76 30.82 -33.18
CA THR A 262 -5.45 31.46 -33.09
C THR A 262 -4.46 30.42 -32.57
N ASN A 263 -3.42 30.15 -33.35
CA ASN A 263 -2.30 29.29 -33.00
C ASN A 263 -1.40 30.01 -31.98
N GLU A 264 -1.83 30.08 -30.72
CA GLU A 264 -0.98 30.48 -29.60
C GLU A 264 -0.78 29.34 -28.57
N ASP A 265 -1.42 28.19 -28.75
CA ASP A 265 -1.43 27.10 -27.76
C ASP A 265 -0.46 25.93 -28.05
N GLU A 266 0.36 25.99 -29.11
CA GLU A 266 1.27 24.87 -29.47
C GLU A 266 2.75 25.09 -29.06
N ASN A 267 3.08 26.16 -28.34
CA ASN A 267 4.47 26.44 -27.89
C ASN A 267 4.63 26.54 -26.36
N ALA A 268 3.72 25.92 -25.59
CA ALA A 268 3.82 25.86 -24.12
C ALA A 268 4.37 24.52 -23.58
N GLU A 269 4.84 23.61 -24.46
CA GLU A 269 5.30 22.27 -24.07
C GLU A 269 6.83 22.11 -23.96
N SER A 270 7.64 23.16 -24.15
CA SER A 270 9.10 23.02 -24.22
C SER A 270 9.92 23.83 -23.20
N ASN A 271 9.32 24.40 -22.15
CA ASN A 271 10.06 25.11 -21.10
C ASN A 271 9.72 24.62 -19.67
N LEU A 272 9.87 23.31 -19.44
CA LEU A 272 9.91 22.78 -18.08
C LEU A 272 11.35 22.74 -17.58
N ASN A 273 11.61 23.53 -16.53
CA ASN A 273 12.91 23.65 -15.90
C ASN A 273 13.25 22.32 -15.19
N PRO A 274 14.36 21.62 -15.50
CA PRO A 274 14.66 20.28 -14.95
C PRO A 274 14.88 20.21 -13.42
N ASN A 275 14.91 21.37 -12.75
CA ASN A 275 15.21 21.51 -11.32
C ASN A 275 13.97 21.69 -10.42
N GLU A 276 12.74 21.64 -10.95
CA GLU A 276 11.53 21.67 -10.12
C GLU A 276 11.31 20.30 -9.44
N LYS A 277 11.69 20.19 -8.16
CA LYS A 277 11.62 18.95 -7.37
C LYS A 277 10.19 18.63 -6.94
N TYR A 278 9.47 17.92 -7.79
CA TYR A 278 8.14 17.36 -7.48
C TYR A 278 8.26 16.13 -6.55
N LEU A 279 7.34 16.01 -5.59
CA LEU A 279 7.22 14.83 -4.75
C LEU A 279 6.76 13.70 -5.64
N THR A 280 7.62 12.70 -5.84
CA THR A 280 7.29 11.53 -6.64
C THR A 280 6.63 10.50 -5.75
N MET A 281 5.37 10.16 -6.06
CA MET A 281 4.62 9.12 -5.36
C MET A 281 4.25 7.99 -6.31
N TYR A 282 4.38 6.77 -5.84
CA TYR A 282 3.97 5.58 -6.58
C TYR A 282 2.57 5.18 -6.13
N TYR A 283 1.66 5.06 -7.08
CA TYR A 283 0.28 4.64 -6.83
C TYR A 283 0.03 3.26 -7.44
N PHE A 284 0.02 2.24 -6.59
CA PHE A 284 -0.04 0.84 -7.00
C PHE A 284 -0.96 0.00 -6.11
N SER A 285 -1.29 -1.21 -6.59
CA SER A 285 -2.07 -2.19 -5.84
C SER A 285 -1.18 -3.34 -5.35
N PHE A 286 -1.50 -3.89 -4.19
CA PHE A 286 -0.92 -5.15 -3.73
C PHE A 286 -1.95 -6.00 -2.97
N SER A 287 -1.65 -7.29 -2.85
CA SER A 287 -2.39 -8.27 -2.05
C SER A 287 -1.60 -8.65 -0.80
N LEU A 288 -2.29 -8.96 0.30
CA LEU A 288 -1.65 -9.45 1.52
C LEU A 288 -1.02 -10.82 1.34
N CYS A 289 0.19 -11.02 1.87
CA CYS A 289 0.81 -12.34 1.96
C CYS A 289 0.13 -13.22 3.03
N GLY A 290 0.04 -14.52 2.73
CA GLY A 290 -0.29 -15.58 3.67
C GLY A 290 -1.77 -15.78 3.98
N ILE A 291 -2.68 -14.96 3.42
CA ILE A 291 -4.12 -15.11 3.63
C ILE A 291 -4.93 -15.04 2.34
N ILE A 292 -6.12 -15.65 2.37
CA ILE A 292 -7.19 -15.51 1.37
C ILE A 292 -8.45 -15.08 2.13
N VAL A 293 -9.21 -14.14 1.56
CA VAL A 293 -10.47 -13.63 2.12
C VAL A 293 -11.59 -13.80 1.11
N ASP A 294 -12.83 -13.70 1.58
CA ASP A 294 -13.98 -13.55 0.69
C ASP A 294 -13.89 -12.24 -0.11
N MET A 295 -14.15 -12.34 -1.41
CA MET A 295 -13.98 -11.27 -2.38
C MET A 295 -15.26 -11.00 -3.18
N PHE A 296 -15.21 -9.90 -3.93
CA PHE A 296 -16.23 -9.52 -4.92
C PHE A 296 -15.80 -10.07 -6.28
N LYS A 297 -16.43 -11.16 -6.72
CA LYS A 297 -16.10 -11.83 -7.99
C LYS A 297 -16.89 -11.19 -9.12
N LYS A 298 -16.19 -10.81 -10.19
CA LYS A 298 -16.83 -10.44 -11.44
C LYS A 298 -17.27 -11.71 -12.15
N GLU A 299 -18.55 -11.79 -12.50
CA GLU A 299 -19.14 -12.92 -13.21
C GLU A 299 -19.93 -12.38 -14.40
N MET A 300 -19.86 -13.09 -15.54
CA MET A 300 -20.74 -12.81 -16.68
C MET A 300 -21.98 -13.69 -16.52
N VAL A 301 -23.12 -13.06 -16.28
CA VAL A 301 -24.43 -13.72 -16.20
C VAL A 301 -25.27 -13.11 -17.30
N ASP A 302 -25.77 -13.93 -18.22
CA ASP A 302 -26.60 -13.50 -19.36
C ASP A 302 -25.99 -12.36 -20.21
N ASN A 303 -24.68 -12.42 -20.45
CA ASN A 303 -23.88 -11.38 -21.14
C ASN A 303 -23.83 -10.02 -20.42
N GLU A 304 -24.31 -9.92 -19.18
CA GLU A 304 -24.14 -8.76 -18.32
C GLU A 304 -23.03 -9.00 -17.29
N GLU A 305 -22.15 -8.01 -17.10
CA GLU A 305 -21.11 -8.05 -16.08
C GLU A 305 -21.75 -7.78 -14.71
N THR A 306 -21.85 -8.83 -13.89
CA THR A 306 -22.35 -8.74 -12.52
C THR A 306 -21.22 -8.96 -11.50
N VAL A 307 -21.43 -8.49 -10.28
CA VAL A 307 -20.48 -8.68 -9.18
C VAL A 307 -21.12 -9.54 -8.12
N LYS A 308 -20.65 -10.79 -8.00
CA LYS A 308 -21.05 -11.70 -6.94
C LYS A 308 -20.26 -11.41 -5.66
N GLU A 309 -20.98 -11.12 -4.59
CA GLU A 309 -20.42 -10.96 -3.26
C GLU A 309 -20.34 -12.32 -2.55
N GLU A 310 -19.13 -12.73 -2.13
CA GLU A 310 -18.97 -13.89 -1.24
C GLU A 310 -19.42 -13.57 0.20
N LEU A 311 -19.82 -14.60 0.95
CA LEU A 311 -20.59 -14.51 2.20
C LEU A 311 -20.10 -13.43 3.19
N TYR A 312 -18.78 -13.31 3.39
CA TYR A 312 -18.21 -12.32 4.32
C TYR A 312 -17.43 -11.19 3.64
N ALA A 313 -17.52 -11.00 2.32
CA ALA A 313 -16.69 -10.05 1.58
C ALA A 313 -16.89 -8.60 2.06
N MET A 314 -18.14 -8.11 2.18
CA MET A 314 -18.41 -6.75 2.66
C MET A 314 -18.05 -6.56 4.13
N GLU A 315 -18.34 -7.53 5.00
CA GLU A 315 -17.94 -7.45 6.41
C GLU A 315 -16.42 -7.39 6.56
N THR A 316 -15.69 -8.22 5.82
CA THR A 316 -14.23 -8.26 5.83
C THR A 316 -13.65 -6.94 5.34
N LYS A 317 -14.18 -6.40 4.24
CA LYS A 317 -13.78 -5.09 3.73
C LYS A 317 -13.97 -3.99 4.77
N ARG A 318 -15.14 -3.92 5.42
CA ARG A 318 -15.41 -2.94 6.50
C ARG A 318 -14.49 -3.13 7.71
N PHE A 319 -14.17 -4.38 8.05
CA PHE A 319 -13.24 -4.70 9.13
C PHE A 319 -11.85 -4.09 8.87
N VAL A 320 -11.37 -4.17 7.64
CA VAL A 320 -10.08 -3.58 7.23
C VAL A 320 -10.19 -2.07 7.07
N GLU A 321 -11.25 -1.54 6.45
CA GLU A 321 -11.45 -0.11 6.23
C GLU A 321 -11.46 0.70 7.53
N SER A 322 -12.17 0.20 8.55
CA SER A 322 -12.22 0.85 9.86
C SER A 322 -10.86 0.94 10.57
N ARG A 323 -9.88 0.13 10.15
CA ARG A 323 -8.54 0.05 10.77
C ARG A 323 -7.46 0.74 9.95
N LEU A 324 -7.47 0.57 8.64
CA LEU A 324 -6.34 0.92 7.77
C LEU A 324 -6.63 1.96 6.68
N LEU A 325 -7.89 2.22 6.29
CA LEU A 325 -8.19 3.18 5.22
C LEU A 325 -7.65 4.59 5.56
N ASN A 326 -6.89 5.24 4.68
CA ASN A 326 -6.27 6.55 4.93
C ASN A 326 -5.33 6.61 6.16
N ARG A 327 -4.85 5.46 6.65
CA ARG A 327 -3.80 5.42 7.68
C ARG A 327 -2.43 5.31 7.02
N ASP A 328 -1.43 5.87 7.69
CA ASP A 328 -0.03 5.63 7.39
C ASP A 328 0.35 4.22 7.85
N ILE A 329 0.87 3.43 6.93
CA ILE A 329 1.33 2.07 7.17
C ILE A 329 2.73 1.91 6.62
N GLU A 330 3.45 0.91 7.13
CA GLU A 330 4.64 0.41 6.47
C GLU A 330 4.29 -0.87 5.73
N ILE A 331 4.83 -1.05 4.53
CA ILE A 331 4.70 -2.31 3.80
C ILE A 331 6.05 -2.84 3.39
N GLU A 332 6.09 -4.13 3.08
CA GLU A 332 7.24 -4.79 2.49
C GLU A 332 6.78 -5.71 1.36
N ILE A 333 7.14 -5.36 0.12
CA ILE A 333 6.82 -6.17 -1.06
C ILE A 333 7.74 -7.39 -1.06
N LYS A 334 7.15 -8.59 -1.07
CA LYS A 334 7.90 -9.85 -0.98
C LYS A 334 7.89 -10.65 -2.27
N HIS A 335 6.83 -10.54 -3.06
CA HIS A 335 6.65 -11.39 -4.22
C HIS A 335 5.84 -10.70 -5.31
N ILE A 336 6.01 -11.17 -6.55
CA ILE A 336 5.19 -10.82 -7.70
C ILE A 336 4.85 -12.11 -8.46
N ASP A 337 3.57 -12.34 -8.77
CA ASP A 337 3.16 -13.52 -9.54
C ASP A 337 3.36 -13.33 -11.05
N ASN A 338 3.07 -14.38 -11.82
CA ASN A 338 3.16 -14.36 -13.29
C ASN A 338 2.15 -13.39 -13.93
N ASN A 339 1.12 -12.96 -13.20
CA ASN A 339 0.14 -11.97 -13.63
C ASN A 339 0.54 -10.53 -13.25
N PHE A 340 1.74 -10.36 -12.68
CA PHE A 340 2.27 -9.11 -12.15
C PHE A 340 1.45 -8.52 -10.99
N ASN A 341 0.77 -9.36 -10.20
CA ASN A 341 0.18 -8.95 -8.93
C ASN A 341 1.26 -8.91 -7.84
N LEU A 342 1.36 -7.78 -7.15
CA LEU A 342 2.29 -7.58 -6.04
C LEU A 342 1.73 -8.20 -4.76
N TYR A 343 2.58 -8.87 -4.00
CA TYR A 343 2.27 -9.40 -2.68
C TYR A 343 3.15 -8.75 -1.63
N ALA A 344 2.54 -8.27 -0.55
CA ALA A 344 3.24 -7.55 0.51
C ALA A 344 2.73 -7.89 1.91
N ASN A 345 3.62 -7.71 2.89
CA ASN A 345 3.26 -7.70 4.31
C ASN A 345 2.98 -6.26 4.75
N ILE A 346 1.95 -6.05 5.58
CA ILE A 346 1.64 -4.76 6.21
C ILE A 346 2.15 -4.77 7.65
N TYR A 347 2.77 -3.67 8.06
CA TYR A 347 3.20 -3.40 9.42
C TYR A 347 2.52 -2.13 9.91
N TYR A 348 1.85 -2.25 11.05
CA TYR A 348 1.09 -1.17 11.63
C TYR A 348 1.18 -1.23 13.15
N LYS A 349 1.21 -0.05 13.78
CA LYS A 349 1.44 0.12 15.23
C LYS A 349 0.42 -0.61 16.12
N LEU A 350 -0.79 -0.87 15.62
CA LEU A 350 -1.85 -1.56 16.37
C LEU A 350 -1.89 -3.08 16.14
N GLY A 351 -0.93 -3.63 15.39
CA GLY A 351 -0.80 -5.07 15.15
C GLY A 351 -1.00 -5.49 13.70
N ASN A 352 -0.91 -6.80 13.47
CA ASN A 352 -0.99 -7.41 12.15
C ASN A 352 -2.45 -7.64 11.73
N ILE A 353 -2.86 -7.00 10.63
CA ILE A 353 -4.22 -7.13 10.10
C ILE A 353 -4.56 -8.56 9.66
N CYS A 354 -3.59 -9.32 9.13
CA CYS A 354 -3.81 -10.70 8.71
C CYS A 354 -4.10 -11.63 9.90
N THR A 355 -3.33 -11.51 10.98
CA THR A 355 -3.58 -12.25 12.23
C THR A 355 -4.98 -11.96 12.76
N LEU A 356 -5.40 -10.69 12.75
CA LEU A 356 -6.74 -10.29 13.20
C LEU A 356 -7.86 -10.85 12.30
N LEU A 357 -7.66 -10.87 10.99
CA LEU A 357 -8.60 -11.44 10.02
C LEU A 357 -8.76 -12.95 10.21
N LEU A 358 -7.66 -13.69 10.39
CA LEU A 358 -7.66 -15.12 10.69
C LEU A 358 -8.39 -15.40 12.01
N LYS A 359 -7.99 -14.73 13.10
CA LYS A 359 -8.57 -14.88 14.45
C LYS A 359 -10.06 -14.50 14.53
N SER A 360 -10.53 -13.65 13.62
CA SER A 360 -11.94 -13.26 13.53
C SER A 360 -12.75 -14.19 12.62
N GLY A 361 -12.12 -15.17 11.97
CA GLY A 361 -12.76 -16.12 11.06
C GLY A 361 -13.09 -15.56 9.68
N TYR A 362 -12.45 -14.46 9.27
CA TYR A 362 -12.66 -13.82 7.96
C TYR A 362 -11.73 -14.34 6.86
N ALA A 363 -10.65 -15.03 7.23
CA ALA A 363 -9.61 -15.44 6.30
C ALA A 363 -9.28 -16.94 6.41
N TYR A 364 -8.71 -17.47 5.33
CA TYR A 364 -8.00 -18.74 5.26
C TYR A 364 -6.49 -18.48 5.12
N ILE A 365 -5.65 -19.47 5.42
CA ILE A 365 -4.22 -19.41 5.11
C ILE A 365 -4.01 -19.64 3.61
N ASN A 366 -3.17 -18.79 2.99
CA ASN A 366 -2.75 -18.94 1.61
C ASN A 366 -1.45 -19.74 1.52
N GLU A 367 -1.52 -21.03 1.18
CA GLU A 367 -0.33 -21.89 1.08
C GLU A 367 0.73 -21.38 0.08
N TYR A 368 0.31 -20.71 -1.01
CA TYR A 368 1.25 -20.20 -2.01
C TYR A 368 2.13 -19.07 -1.46
N THR A 369 1.55 -18.18 -0.65
CA THR A 369 2.23 -16.97 -0.16
C THR A 369 2.63 -17.01 1.31
N ILE A 370 2.26 -18.06 2.05
CA ILE A 370 2.58 -18.19 3.48
C ILE A 370 4.09 -18.20 3.76
N LYS A 371 4.89 -18.72 2.82
CA LYS A 371 6.36 -18.72 2.90
C LYS A 371 6.99 -17.32 2.92
N PHE A 372 6.25 -16.29 2.51
CA PHE A 372 6.68 -14.89 2.52
C PHE A 372 6.25 -14.14 3.79
N VAL A 373 5.53 -14.81 4.69
CA VAL A 373 5.12 -14.24 5.98
C VAL A 373 6.25 -14.42 6.99
N PRO A 374 6.64 -13.38 7.76
CA PRO A 374 7.72 -13.50 8.74
C PRO A 374 7.46 -14.53 9.84
N ASN A 375 6.21 -14.65 10.29
CA ASN A 375 5.81 -15.56 11.37
C ASN A 375 4.56 -16.37 10.97
N PRO A 376 4.71 -17.44 10.15
CA PRO A 376 3.58 -18.23 9.70
C PRO A 376 2.91 -19.03 10.83
N ILE A 377 3.63 -19.31 11.92
CA ILE A 377 3.11 -20.00 13.10
C ILE A 377 2.01 -19.17 13.78
N GLU A 378 2.17 -17.84 13.82
CA GLU A 378 1.16 -16.92 14.35
C GLU A 378 -0.15 -17.01 13.56
N TYR A 379 -0.06 -17.14 12.22
CA TYR A 379 -1.24 -17.28 11.37
C TYR A 379 -1.96 -18.60 11.61
N LYS A 380 -1.20 -19.72 11.77
CA LYS A 380 -1.79 -21.02 12.13
C LYS A 380 -2.52 -20.94 13.46
N LYS A 381 -1.89 -20.39 14.51
CA LYS A 381 -2.52 -20.22 15.83
C LYS A 381 -3.79 -19.38 15.77
N ALA A 382 -3.77 -18.26 15.03
CA ALA A 382 -4.94 -17.40 14.87
C ALA A 382 -6.09 -18.09 14.13
N LEU A 383 -5.77 -18.89 13.11
CA LEU A 383 -6.74 -19.70 12.38
C LEU A 383 -7.37 -20.78 13.29
N ASP A 384 -6.53 -21.53 14.01
CA ASP A 384 -6.96 -22.59 14.92
C ASP A 384 -7.92 -22.05 15.98
N GLU A 385 -7.62 -20.88 16.57
CA GLU A 385 -8.51 -20.21 17.51
C GLU A 385 -9.88 -19.88 16.89
N ALA A 386 -9.92 -19.41 15.65
CA ALA A 386 -11.17 -19.09 14.96
C ALA A 386 -12.00 -20.34 14.65
N ILE A 387 -11.34 -21.46 14.33
CA ILE A 387 -11.96 -22.77 14.10
C ILE A 387 -12.56 -23.29 15.41
N GLN A 388 -11.77 -23.32 16.49
CA GLN A 388 -12.20 -23.78 17.81
C GLN A 388 -13.43 -22.99 18.30
N LEU A 389 -13.44 -21.67 18.09
CA LEU A 389 -14.53 -20.79 18.47
C LEU A 389 -15.67 -20.70 17.44
N ARG A 390 -15.63 -21.51 16.37
CA ARG A 390 -16.67 -21.57 15.33
C ARG A 390 -17.03 -20.21 14.73
N LYS A 391 -16.04 -19.33 14.57
CA LYS A 391 -16.26 -17.94 14.11
C LYS A 391 -16.49 -17.89 12.61
N LYS A 392 -17.55 -17.19 12.19
CA LYS A 392 -17.81 -16.78 10.79
C LYS A 392 -17.69 -17.97 9.81
N LYS A 393 -16.64 -18.02 8.98
CA LYS A 393 -16.40 -19.12 8.02
C LYS A 393 -16.38 -20.51 8.67
N TRP A 394 -16.15 -20.59 9.97
CA TRP A 394 -15.99 -21.82 10.73
C TRP A 394 -17.24 -22.26 11.51
N THR A 395 -18.39 -21.58 11.36
CA THR A 395 -19.63 -21.94 12.07
C THR A 395 -20.05 -23.39 11.82
N ASN A 396 -19.94 -23.84 10.57
CA ASN A 396 -20.32 -25.18 10.13
C ASN A 396 -19.11 -26.08 9.86
N TYR A 397 -17.94 -25.75 10.41
CA TYR A 397 -16.75 -26.58 10.18
C TYR A 397 -17.00 -27.98 10.76
N THR A 398 -16.77 -29.02 9.97
CA THR A 398 -16.74 -30.40 10.46
C THR A 398 -15.30 -30.86 10.44
N GLU A 399 -14.85 -31.44 11.55
CA GLU A 399 -13.55 -32.09 11.56
C GLU A 399 -13.59 -33.22 10.53
N LYS A 400 -12.56 -33.28 9.69
CA LYS A 400 -12.44 -34.42 8.79
C LYS A 400 -12.23 -35.66 9.63
N GLU A 401 -13.11 -36.64 9.48
CA GLU A 401 -12.85 -37.97 10.02
C GLU A 401 -11.55 -38.49 9.40
N ILE A 402 -10.62 -38.82 10.28
CA ILE A 402 -9.33 -39.38 9.91
C ILE A 402 -9.39 -40.87 10.13
N ASP A 403 -8.89 -41.61 9.16
CA ASP A 403 -8.78 -43.06 9.16
C ASP A 403 -7.38 -43.52 9.59
N TYR A 404 -6.65 -42.66 10.30
CA TYR A 404 -5.32 -42.90 10.84
C TYR A 404 -5.27 -42.48 12.32
N GLU A 405 -4.37 -43.14 13.06
CA GLU A 405 -4.16 -42.86 14.48
C GLU A 405 -3.48 -41.48 14.65
N LYS A 406 -4.17 -40.55 15.31
CA LYS A 406 -3.71 -39.17 15.47
C LYS A 406 -2.62 -39.02 16.52
N GLU A 407 -2.78 -39.71 17.65
CA GLU A 407 -1.81 -39.66 18.75
C GLU A 407 -1.56 -41.06 19.27
N TYR A 408 -0.30 -41.44 19.39
CA TYR A 408 0.11 -42.74 19.93
C TYR A 408 1.54 -42.68 20.48
N PHE A 409 1.88 -43.60 21.38
CA PHE A 409 3.25 -43.77 21.86
C PHE A 409 3.92 -44.90 21.09
N SER A 410 5.15 -44.69 20.66
CA SER A 410 5.94 -45.71 19.99
C SER A 410 7.43 -45.51 20.26
N ARG A 411 8.19 -46.60 20.16
CA ARG A 411 9.64 -46.58 20.31
C ARG A 411 10.29 -46.20 19.00
N VAL A 412 11.21 -45.23 19.02
CA VAL A 412 12.00 -44.89 17.83
C VAL A 412 13.11 -45.93 17.66
N ILE A 413 13.11 -46.63 16.52
CA ILE A 413 14.11 -47.64 16.17
C ILE A 413 15.34 -46.95 15.59
N GLU A 414 15.15 -46.12 14.57
CA GLU A 414 16.23 -45.49 13.83
C GLU A 414 15.85 -44.06 13.41
N VAL A 415 16.85 -43.18 13.36
CA VAL A 415 16.75 -41.90 12.66
C VAL A 415 17.47 -42.06 11.33
N LEU A 416 16.75 -41.97 10.21
CA LEU A 416 17.33 -42.10 8.86
C LEU A 416 17.97 -40.79 8.40
N TYR A 417 17.24 -39.69 8.59
CA TYR A 417 17.62 -38.32 8.23
C TYR A 417 17.17 -37.36 9.33
N GLY A 418 17.61 -36.10 9.30
CA GLY A 418 17.20 -35.07 10.28
C GLY A 418 15.69 -34.79 10.32
N ASP A 419 14.92 -35.34 9.38
CA ASP A 419 13.47 -35.21 9.25
C ASP A 419 12.74 -36.55 9.00
N VAL A 420 13.41 -37.70 9.08
CA VAL A 420 12.80 -39.02 8.82
C VAL A 420 13.25 -40.04 9.86
N ILE A 421 12.29 -40.72 10.47
CA ILE A 421 12.52 -41.73 11.50
C ILE A 421 11.83 -43.05 11.16
N ILE A 422 12.31 -44.13 11.74
CA ILE A 422 11.65 -45.44 11.76
C ILE A 422 11.26 -45.72 13.21
N ILE A 423 10.02 -46.15 13.40
CA ILE A 423 9.46 -46.48 14.70
C ILE A 423 8.97 -47.94 14.73
N ASP A 424 8.83 -48.49 15.92
CA ASP A 424 8.14 -49.75 16.16
C ASP A 424 6.65 -49.50 16.38
N TYR A 425 5.86 -49.63 15.31
CA TYR A 425 4.41 -49.50 15.38
C TYR A 425 3.76 -50.88 15.31
N LYS A 426 3.24 -51.35 16.45
CA LYS A 426 2.55 -52.65 16.56
C LYS A 426 3.41 -53.85 16.11
N ASN A 427 4.70 -53.84 16.46
CA ASN A 427 5.71 -54.83 16.07
C ASN A 427 6.08 -54.79 14.57
N GLU A 428 5.78 -53.69 13.88
CA GLU A 428 6.20 -53.44 12.49
C GLU A 428 7.00 -52.15 12.39
N GLU A 429 8.03 -52.15 11.54
CA GLU A 429 8.78 -50.95 11.23
C GLU A 429 7.92 -49.98 10.42
N ARG A 430 7.68 -48.80 10.98
CA ARG A 430 6.95 -47.73 10.28
C ARG A 430 7.86 -46.52 10.11
N ARG A 431 8.00 -46.09 8.85
CA ARG A 431 8.71 -44.85 8.50
C ARG A 431 7.80 -43.65 8.70
N LEU A 432 8.26 -42.63 9.41
CA LEU A 432 7.55 -41.36 9.62
C LEU A 432 8.40 -40.17 9.17
N TYR A 433 7.73 -39.08 8.80
CA TYR A 433 8.34 -37.85 8.31
C TYR A 433 8.03 -36.72 9.30
N LEU A 434 8.99 -35.88 9.67
CA LEU A 434 8.72 -34.75 10.56
C LEU A 434 7.88 -33.70 9.84
N ALA A 435 6.82 -33.23 10.50
CA ALA A 435 5.91 -32.25 9.94
C ALA A 435 6.58 -30.86 9.82
N SER A 436 6.25 -30.13 8.75
CA SER A 436 6.66 -28.74 8.53
C SER A 436 8.17 -28.45 8.41
N ILE A 437 9.02 -29.48 8.41
CA ILE A 437 10.45 -29.37 8.13
C ILE A 437 10.84 -30.33 7.01
N LYS A 438 11.92 -30.00 6.32
CA LYS A 438 12.55 -30.88 5.34
C LYS A 438 14.05 -30.70 5.45
N CYS A 439 14.77 -31.79 5.65
CA CYS A 439 16.23 -31.77 5.64
C CYS A 439 16.73 -32.04 4.22
N GLU A 440 17.82 -31.37 3.88
CA GLU A 440 18.54 -31.69 2.65
C GLU A 440 19.07 -33.13 2.73
N LYS A 441 19.11 -33.79 1.57
CA LYS A 441 19.61 -35.16 1.46
C LYS A 441 21.06 -35.17 1.01
N HIS A 442 21.72 -36.30 1.26
CA HIS A 442 23.07 -36.51 0.79
C HIS A 442 23.19 -36.29 -0.72
N ASN A 443 24.20 -35.52 -1.12
CA ASN A 443 24.57 -35.28 -2.50
C ASN A 443 26.02 -35.71 -2.71
N ASN A 444 26.28 -36.53 -3.73
CA ASN A 444 27.62 -37.07 -3.99
C ASN A 444 28.68 -36.00 -4.30
N THR A 445 28.28 -34.78 -4.65
CA THR A 445 29.22 -33.70 -5.03
C THR A 445 29.47 -32.66 -3.94
N ASP A 446 28.60 -32.52 -2.94
CA ASP A 446 28.70 -31.47 -1.92
C ASP A 446 29.03 -32.02 -0.52
N ILE A 447 30.32 -31.99 -0.19
CA ILE A 447 30.85 -32.45 1.10
C ILE A 447 30.30 -31.62 2.26
N LYS A 448 30.15 -30.30 2.11
CA LYS A 448 29.70 -29.43 3.21
C LYS A 448 28.23 -29.71 3.53
N LEU A 449 27.41 -29.84 2.50
CA LEU A 449 26.01 -30.22 2.67
C LEU A 449 25.90 -31.58 3.37
N ASN A 450 26.68 -32.57 2.93
CA ASN A 450 26.69 -33.90 3.55
C ASN A 450 27.05 -33.86 5.04
N THR A 451 28.04 -33.04 5.43
CA THR A 451 28.39 -32.85 6.84
C THR A 451 27.21 -32.27 7.62
N LEU A 452 26.53 -31.26 7.11
CA LEU A 452 25.34 -30.67 7.77
C LEU A 452 24.21 -31.69 7.92
N CYS A 453 23.97 -32.52 6.89
CA CYS A 453 22.95 -33.58 6.95
C CYS A 453 23.26 -34.62 8.04
N LEU A 454 24.53 -35.05 8.17
CA LEU A 454 24.94 -35.96 9.24
C LEU A 454 24.80 -35.33 10.62
N MET A 455 25.21 -34.07 10.79
CA MET A 455 25.07 -33.37 12.06
C MET A 455 23.60 -33.24 12.48
N ALA A 456 22.69 -32.92 11.54
CA ALA A 456 21.25 -32.87 11.82
C ALA A 456 20.69 -34.24 12.22
N LYS A 457 21.09 -35.30 11.50
CA LYS A 457 20.73 -36.69 11.80
C LYS A 457 21.20 -37.10 13.20
N ASP A 458 22.47 -36.89 13.51
CA ASP A 458 23.07 -37.30 14.79
C ASP A 458 22.52 -36.51 15.97
N CYS A 459 22.26 -35.20 15.78
CA CYS A 459 21.58 -34.37 16.76
C CYS A 459 20.21 -34.97 17.13
N LEU A 460 19.37 -35.24 16.12
CA LEU A 460 18.06 -35.86 16.35
C LEU A 460 18.20 -37.25 16.98
N LYS A 461 19.04 -38.11 16.40
CA LYS A 461 19.29 -39.48 16.89
C LYS A 461 19.66 -39.51 18.37
N SER A 462 20.56 -38.63 18.80
CA SER A 462 21.02 -38.56 20.21
C SER A 462 19.90 -38.24 21.21
N GLN A 463 18.81 -37.63 20.76
CA GLN A 463 17.70 -37.21 21.63
C GLN A 463 16.57 -38.23 21.70
N ILE A 464 16.35 -39.00 20.63
CA ILE A 464 15.13 -39.80 20.45
C ILE A 464 15.36 -41.29 20.17
N ALA A 465 16.54 -41.70 19.68
CA ALA A 465 16.72 -43.09 19.27
C ALA A 465 16.65 -44.05 20.47
N GLY A 466 15.84 -45.09 20.35
CA GLY A 466 15.58 -46.07 21.41
C GLY A 466 14.55 -45.65 22.46
N GLU A 467 14.14 -44.37 22.48
CA GLU A 467 13.18 -43.81 23.43
C GLU A 467 11.73 -44.09 23.00
N GLN A 468 10.83 -44.14 23.98
CA GLN A 468 9.38 -44.18 23.74
C GLN A 468 8.84 -42.75 23.77
N ILE A 469 8.25 -42.29 22.66
CA ILE A 469 7.89 -40.88 22.46
C ILE A 469 6.43 -40.79 22.03
N LYS A 470 5.74 -39.71 22.42
CA LYS A 470 4.41 -39.40 21.91
C LYS A 470 4.51 -38.87 20.49
N ILE A 471 3.89 -39.57 19.57
CA ILE A 471 3.82 -39.24 18.16
C ILE A 471 2.45 -38.63 17.89
N VAL A 472 2.44 -37.46 17.23
CA VAL A 472 1.22 -36.77 16.81
C VAL A 472 1.22 -36.66 15.30
N THR A 473 0.35 -37.41 14.62
CA THR A 473 0.17 -37.35 13.16
C THR A 473 -0.58 -36.06 12.79
N GLU A 474 0.13 -35.10 12.17
CA GLU A 474 -0.44 -33.82 11.74
C GLU A 474 -1.26 -33.99 10.46
N TYR A 475 -0.72 -34.74 9.49
CA TYR A 475 -1.40 -35.02 8.23
C TYR A 475 -0.77 -36.23 7.51
N VAL A 476 -1.53 -36.80 6.57
CA VAL A 476 -1.06 -37.85 5.66
C VAL A 476 -1.11 -37.36 4.21
N LYS A 477 -0.16 -37.78 3.39
CA LYS A 477 -0.13 -37.46 1.94
C LYS A 477 0.23 -38.69 1.12
N THR A 478 -0.32 -38.79 -0.08
CA THR A 478 0.19 -39.72 -1.09
C THR A 478 1.59 -39.27 -1.52
N PRO A 479 2.59 -40.17 -1.56
CA PRO A 479 3.92 -39.82 -2.01
C PRO A 479 3.88 -39.29 -3.45
N GLN A 480 4.64 -38.23 -3.71
CA GLN A 480 4.86 -37.68 -5.04
C GLN A 480 6.32 -37.86 -5.43
N SER A 481 6.58 -38.11 -6.71
CA SER A 481 7.95 -38.17 -7.22
C SER A 481 8.62 -36.80 -7.11
N ASN A 482 9.90 -36.78 -6.75
CA ASN A 482 10.72 -35.58 -6.88
C ASN A 482 11.17 -35.37 -8.34
N SER A 483 11.95 -34.30 -8.60
CA SER A 483 12.52 -33.99 -9.92
C SER A 483 13.34 -35.13 -10.53
N ASP A 484 13.91 -35.99 -9.68
CA ASP A 484 14.79 -37.10 -10.07
C ASP A 484 14.01 -38.43 -10.19
N GLY A 485 12.67 -38.39 -10.10
CA GLY A 485 11.81 -39.57 -10.19
C GLY A 485 11.74 -40.44 -8.92
N TYR A 486 12.43 -40.05 -7.84
CA TYR A 486 12.37 -40.77 -6.56
C TYR A 486 11.03 -40.56 -5.86
N ILE A 487 10.39 -41.67 -5.49
CA ILE A 487 9.14 -41.69 -4.72
C ILE A 487 9.47 -42.07 -3.26
N PRO A 488 9.14 -41.21 -2.28
CA PRO A 488 9.34 -41.55 -0.87
C PRO A 488 8.53 -42.78 -0.44
N GLN A 489 9.07 -43.58 0.48
CA GLN A 489 8.39 -44.76 0.99
C GLN A 489 7.16 -44.39 1.83
N CYS A 490 6.12 -45.21 1.72
CA CYS A 490 4.88 -45.07 2.47
C CYS A 490 5.07 -45.47 3.94
N SER A 491 4.24 -44.89 4.80
CA SER A 491 4.16 -45.15 6.25
C SER A 491 3.09 -46.18 6.59
N ASP A 492 2.10 -46.38 5.70
CA ASP A 492 1.01 -47.34 5.90
C ASP A 492 0.72 -48.17 4.65
N ASP A 493 -0.10 -49.20 4.86
CA ASP A 493 -0.61 -50.16 3.87
C ASP A 493 -1.49 -49.50 2.78
N LYS A 494 -2.06 -48.32 3.08
CA LYS A 494 -2.81 -47.48 2.15
C LYS A 494 -1.92 -46.66 1.23
N GLY A 495 -0.60 -46.80 1.32
CA GLY A 495 0.34 -46.13 0.43
C GLY A 495 0.52 -44.64 0.74
N ARG A 496 0.38 -44.23 2.01
CA ARG A 496 0.47 -42.82 2.43
C ARG A 496 1.69 -42.57 3.29
N MET A 497 2.27 -41.39 3.16
CA MET A 497 3.28 -40.85 4.06
C MET A 497 2.62 -40.17 5.26
N HIS A 498 3.07 -40.47 6.47
CA HIS A 498 2.61 -39.84 7.72
C HIS A 498 3.59 -38.75 8.13
N PHE A 499 3.08 -37.51 8.24
CA PHE A 499 3.85 -36.36 8.72
C PHE A 499 3.49 -36.08 10.18
N VAL A 500 4.49 -36.11 11.05
CA VAL A 500 4.31 -36.19 12.50
C VAL A 500 5.09 -35.12 13.25
N ASN A 501 4.56 -34.73 14.41
CA ASN A 501 5.29 -34.05 15.46
C ASN A 501 5.67 -35.06 16.56
N LEU A 502 6.83 -34.85 17.17
CA LEU A 502 7.34 -35.68 18.26
C LEU A 502 7.30 -34.89 19.56
N ASN A 503 6.62 -35.42 20.58
CA ASN A 503 6.52 -34.83 21.91
C ASN A 503 7.13 -35.81 22.91
N LYS A 504 8.22 -35.42 23.56
CA LYS A 504 8.88 -36.22 24.59
C LYS A 504 8.18 -36.09 25.93
#